data_AF-A0A2V6NE46-F1
#
_entry.id   AF-A0A2V6NE46-F1
#
_cell.length_a   1.000
_cell.length_b   1.000
_cell.length_c   1.000
_cell.angle_alpha   90.00
_cell.angle_beta   90.00
_cell.angle_gamma   90.00
#
_symmetry.space_group_name_H-M   'P 1'
#
loop_
_entity.id
_entity.type
_entity.pdbx_description
1 polymer ?
#
loop_
_entity_poly.entity_id
_entity_poly.type
_entity_poly.pdbx_seq_one_letter_code
_entity_poly.pdbx_strand_id
1 'polypeptide(L)'
;MAASPLTNCRVAANVEGTREQGIVTGERVTGGVAPLLNLNFLSKQANLQPGQKAYTSGVGGVFPPGLLIGAVKEFRVRELDGQAQLTPAVDLTKLEDVFVVVGRK
;
A
#
# COMPACT_ATOMS: atom_id res chain seq x y z
N MET A 1 -2.31 26.71 -3.30
CA MET A 1 -1.47 25.58 -2.84
C MET A 1 -2.33 24.69 -1.94
N ALA A 2 -3.13 23.81 -2.53
CA ALA A 2 -4.08 22.98 -1.78
C ALA A 2 -3.42 21.65 -1.39
N ALA A 3 -3.40 21.35 -0.10
CA ALA A 3 -2.92 20.08 0.42
C ALA A 3 -3.81 18.94 -0.11
N SER A 4 -3.27 18.07 -0.95
CA SER A 4 -3.98 16.89 -1.46
C SER A 4 -3.83 15.72 -0.48
N PRO A 5 -4.92 15.06 -0.04
CA PRO A 5 -4.91 14.18 1.13
C PRO A 5 -4.13 12.86 0.99
N LEU A 6 -3.82 12.39 -0.22
CA LEU A 6 -3.29 11.03 -0.44
C LEU A 6 -1.76 10.89 -0.27
N THR A 7 -1.00 12.00 -0.19
CA THR A 7 0.47 11.93 -0.04
C THR A 7 0.96 11.94 1.41
N ASN A 8 0.08 12.23 2.36
CA ASN A 8 0.40 12.24 3.79
C ASN A 8 0.07 10.91 4.49
N CYS A 9 -0.68 10.01 3.84
CA CYS A 9 -1.00 8.71 4.39
C CYS A 9 0.11 7.70 4.05
N ARG A 10 0.80 7.22 5.10
CA ARG A 10 1.81 6.17 5.01
C ARG A 10 1.36 5.00 5.86
N VAL A 11 1.39 3.79 5.29
CA VAL A 11 0.91 2.58 5.96
C VAL A 11 2.01 1.53 5.92
N ALA A 12 2.41 1.02 7.08
CA ALA A 12 3.33 -0.11 7.14
C ALA A 12 2.60 -1.39 6.70
N ALA A 13 3.23 -2.16 5.80
CA ALA A 13 2.59 -3.29 5.14
C ALA A 13 3.52 -4.48 4.96
N ASN A 14 2.93 -5.68 4.93
CA ASN A 14 3.59 -6.95 4.63
C ASN A 14 2.97 -7.56 3.36
N VAL A 15 3.76 -8.33 2.61
CA VAL A 15 3.27 -9.05 1.41
C VAL A 15 3.05 -10.53 1.70
N GLU A 16 1.86 -11.03 1.40
CA GLU A 16 1.43 -12.41 1.63
C GLU A 16 2.36 -13.43 0.96
N GLY A 17 2.71 -14.47 1.71
CA GLY A 17 3.61 -15.53 1.26
C GLY A 17 5.08 -15.12 1.21
N THR A 18 5.46 -13.96 1.76
CA THR A 18 6.84 -13.46 1.77
C THR A 18 7.25 -12.96 3.16
N ARG A 19 8.53 -12.62 3.32
CA ARG A 19 9.05 -11.89 4.50
C ARG A 19 9.17 -10.39 4.26
N GLU A 20 8.68 -9.90 3.13
CA GLU A 20 8.85 -8.52 2.73
C GLU A 20 7.92 -7.59 3.54
N GLN A 21 8.50 -6.51 4.04
CA GLN A 21 7.80 -5.43 4.73
C GLN A 21 8.21 -4.11 4.09
N GLY A 22 7.27 -3.18 3.98
CA GLY A 22 7.53 -1.88 3.39
C GLY A 22 6.51 -0.84 3.79
N ILE A 23 6.59 0.33 3.14
CA ILE A 23 5.67 1.44 3.38
C ILE A 23 4.86 1.71 2.13
N VAL A 24 3.54 1.60 2.27
CA VAL A 24 2.58 1.95 1.25
C VAL A 24 2.31 3.45 1.27
N THR A 25 2.34 4.07 0.09
CA THR A 25 1.99 5.48 -0.15
C THR A 25 1.09 5.59 -1.37
N GLY A 26 0.16 6.54 -1.39
CA GLY A 26 -0.66 6.83 -2.57
C GLY A 26 0.15 7.45 -3.71
N GLU A 27 -0.12 7.05 -4.94
CA GLU A 27 0.42 7.70 -6.15
C GLU A 27 -0.46 8.89 -6.54
N ARG A 28 0.15 10.01 -6.92
CA ARG A 28 -0.58 11.13 -7.51
C ARG A 28 -0.90 10.78 -8.96
N VAL A 29 -2.17 10.76 -9.31
CA VAL A 29 -2.59 10.56 -10.70
C VAL A 29 -3.41 11.75 -11.16
N THR A 30 -3.08 12.28 -12.34
CA THR A 30 -3.79 13.36 -13.02
C THR A 30 -4.57 12.77 -14.19
N GLY A 31 -5.84 13.14 -14.36
CA GLY A 31 -6.60 12.84 -15.58
C GLY A 31 -7.38 11.50 -15.61
N GLY A 32 -8.21 11.21 -14.60
CA GLY A 32 -9.21 10.13 -14.67
C GLY A 32 -8.67 8.69 -14.66
N VAL A 33 -7.36 8.52 -14.54
CA VAL A 33 -6.72 7.21 -14.41
C VAL A 33 -6.95 6.66 -13.00
N ALA A 34 -7.20 5.35 -12.89
CA ALA A 34 -7.40 4.68 -11.61
C ALA A 34 -6.19 4.88 -10.67
N PRO A 35 -6.40 5.26 -9.41
CA PRO A 35 -5.31 5.49 -8.47
C PRO A 35 -4.56 4.18 -8.16
N LEU A 36 -3.24 4.26 -8.12
CA LEU A 36 -2.35 3.16 -7.75
C LEU A 36 -1.63 3.49 -6.44
N LEU A 37 -1.11 2.46 -5.78
CA LEU A 37 -0.33 2.60 -4.55
C LEU A 37 1.11 2.15 -4.81
N ASN A 38 2.05 2.74 -4.08
CA ASN A 38 3.45 2.35 -4.12
C ASN A 38 3.84 1.71 -2.79
N LEU A 39 4.34 0.48 -2.82
CA LEU A 39 4.97 -0.21 -1.70
C LEU A 39 6.49 -0.06 -1.82
N ASN A 40 7.07 0.72 -0.92
CA ASN A 40 8.48 1.15 -0.95
C ASN A 40 9.33 0.42 0.10
N PHE A 41 10.65 0.51 -0.07
CA PHE A 41 11.66 0.01 0.87
C PHE A 41 11.73 -1.51 0.96
N LEU A 42 11.45 -2.18 -0.16
CA LEU A 42 11.52 -3.63 -0.26
C LEU A 42 12.95 -4.10 -0.52
N SER A 43 13.22 -5.37 -0.22
CA SER A 43 14.45 -6.03 -0.66
C SER A 43 14.54 -6.01 -2.20
N LYS A 44 15.75 -5.85 -2.73
CA LYS A 44 15.97 -5.99 -4.19
C LYS A 44 15.74 -7.43 -4.66
N GLN A 45 15.85 -8.40 -3.75
CA GLN A 45 15.66 -9.81 -3.98
C GLN A 45 14.21 -10.26 -3.71
N ALA A 46 13.30 -9.34 -3.39
CA ALA A 46 11.91 -9.64 -3.04
C ALA A 46 11.18 -10.45 -4.13
N ASN A 47 11.48 -10.18 -5.41
CA ASN A 47 10.91 -10.87 -6.58
C ASN A 47 9.38 -11.06 -6.48
N LEU A 48 8.67 -10.01 -6.10
CA LEU A 48 7.22 -10.08 -5.90
C LEU A 48 6.50 -10.33 -7.22
N GLN A 49 5.50 -11.21 -7.17
CA GLN A 49 4.70 -11.63 -8.30
C GLN A 49 3.37 -10.89 -8.34
N PRO A 50 2.84 -10.59 -9.55
CA PRO A 50 1.50 -10.05 -9.69
C PRO A 50 0.44 -10.90 -8.97
N GLY A 51 -0.51 -10.24 -8.31
CA GLY A 51 -1.59 -10.88 -7.56
C GLY A 51 -1.27 -11.18 -6.09
N GLN A 52 -0.01 -11.10 -5.65
CA GLN A 52 0.31 -11.22 -4.22
C GLN A 52 -0.34 -10.09 -3.43
N LYS A 53 -0.99 -10.42 -2.31
CA LYS A 53 -1.73 -9.45 -1.51
C LYS A 53 -0.82 -8.72 -0.53
N ALA A 54 -1.09 -7.43 -0.34
CA ALA A 54 -0.44 -6.61 0.67
C ALA A 54 -1.43 -6.28 1.79
N TYR A 55 -0.98 -6.44 3.04
CA TYR A 55 -1.78 -6.24 4.24
C TYR A 55 -1.10 -5.25 5.19
N THR A 56 -1.88 -4.53 6.00
CA THR A 56 -1.33 -3.73 7.09
C THR A 56 -0.50 -4.60 8.04
N SER A 57 0.70 -4.15 8.41
CA SER A 57 1.61 -4.95 9.24
C SER A 57 1.40 -4.76 10.74
N GLY A 58 0.72 -3.69 11.15
CA GLY A 58 0.59 -3.29 12.56
C GLY A 58 1.82 -2.57 13.14
N VAL A 59 2.93 -2.52 12.39
CA VAL A 59 4.17 -1.89 12.86
C VAL A 59 3.96 -0.38 13.02
N GLY A 60 4.47 0.17 14.13
CA GLY A 60 4.30 1.58 14.50
C GLY A 60 2.99 1.91 15.22
N GLY A 61 2.08 0.93 15.38
CA GLY A 61 0.89 1.08 16.22
C GLY A 61 -0.21 1.99 15.67
N VAL A 62 -0.10 2.47 14.44
CA VAL A 62 -1.07 3.39 13.82
C VAL A 62 -2.28 2.65 13.26
N PHE A 63 -2.08 1.47 12.66
CA PHE A 63 -3.11 0.64 12.07
C PHE A 63 -3.09 -0.75 12.69
N PRO A 64 -4.23 -1.44 12.86
CA PRO A 64 -4.22 -2.85 13.22
C PRO A 64 -3.58 -3.69 12.09
N PRO A 65 -2.95 -4.83 12.40
CA PRO A 65 -2.45 -5.74 11.38
C PRO A 65 -3.59 -6.48 10.65
N GLY A 66 -3.34 -6.90 9.41
CA GLY A 66 -4.20 -7.83 8.67
C GLY A 66 -5.31 -7.19 7.83
N LEU A 67 -5.36 -5.86 7.68
CA LEU A 67 -6.29 -5.21 6.76
C LEU A 67 -5.73 -5.26 5.34
N LEU A 68 -6.54 -5.74 4.39
CA LEU A 68 -6.15 -5.82 2.98
C LEU A 68 -6.01 -4.41 2.40
N ILE A 69 -4.83 -4.13 1.83
CA ILE A 69 -4.53 -2.86 1.17
C ILE A 69 -4.78 -2.98 -0.34
N GLY A 70 -4.32 -4.08 -0.94
CA GLY A 70 -4.33 -4.26 -2.39
C GLY A 70 -3.55 -5.49 -2.82
N ALA A 71 -3.31 -5.59 -4.13
CA ALA A 71 -2.52 -6.65 -4.73
C ALA A 71 -1.38 -6.08 -5.56
N VAL A 72 -0.24 -6.78 -5.58
CA VAL A 72 0.92 -6.46 -6.41
C VAL A 72 0.47 -6.47 -7.87
N LYS A 73 0.71 -5.36 -8.57
CA LYS A 73 0.55 -5.24 -10.01
C LYS A 73 1.89 -5.53 -10.70
N GLU A 74 2.96 -4.92 -10.20
CA GLU A 74 4.31 -5.10 -10.71
C GLU A 74 5.35 -4.86 -9.60
N PHE A 75 6.53 -5.43 -9.77
CA PHE A 75 7.70 -5.21 -8.93
C PHE A 75 8.87 -4.75 -9.79
N ARG A 76 9.62 -3.75 -9.31
CA ARG A 76 10.83 -3.26 -9.96
C ARG A 76 11.92 -2.97 -8.94
N VAL A 77 13.15 -3.27 -9.33
CA VAL A 77 14.35 -2.91 -8.58
C VAL A 77 14.74 -1.48 -8.93
N ARG A 78 14.92 -0.63 -7.93
CA ARG A 78 15.45 0.73 -8.04
C ARG A 78 16.93 0.75 -7.64
N GLU A 79 17.55 1.92 -7.75
CA GLU A 79 18.96 2.11 -7.41
C GLU A 79 19.28 1.72 -5.96
N LEU A 80 18.40 2.02 -5.00
CA LEU A 80 18.63 1.79 -3.57
C LEU A 80 17.86 0.60 -3.00
N ASP A 81 16.66 0.32 -3.49
CA ASP A 81 15.74 -0.68 -2.93
C ASP A 81 14.86 -1.33 -4.00
N GLY A 82 13.95 -2.22 -3.61
CA GLY A 82 12.83 -2.68 -4.42
C GLY A 82 11.59 -1.81 -4.21
N GLN A 83 10.74 -1.72 -5.24
CA GLN A 83 9.39 -1.15 -5.13
C GLN A 83 8.38 -2.05 -5.84
N ALA A 84 7.20 -2.20 -5.25
CA ALA A 84 6.04 -2.73 -5.94
C ALA A 84 4.98 -1.66 -6.15
N GLN A 85 4.34 -1.67 -7.32
CA GLN A 85 3.10 -0.95 -7.53
C GLN A 85 1.95 -1.88 -7.15
N LEU A 86 0.95 -1.36 -6.44
CA LEU A 86 -0.23 -2.12 -6.01
C LEU A 86 -1.49 -1.54 -6.64
N THR A 87 -2.40 -2.43 -7.01
CA THR A 87 -3.80 -2.08 -7.28
C THR A 87 -4.56 -2.05 -5.94
N PRO A 88 -5.27 -0.95 -5.60
CA PRO A 88 -6.08 -0.90 -4.39
C PRO A 88 -7.12 -2.01 -4.33
N ALA A 89 -7.40 -2.54 -3.14
CA ALA A 89 -8.42 -3.58 -2.96
C ALA A 89 -9.86 -3.06 -3.07
N VAL A 90 -10.05 -1.75 -2.97
CA VAL A 90 -11.36 -1.07 -3.00
C VAL A 90 -11.33 0.04 -4.03
N ASP A 91 -12.43 0.16 -4.78
CA ASP A 91 -12.70 1.31 -5.63
C ASP A 91 -13.14 2.50 -4.74
N LEU A 92 -12.20 3.40 -4.47
CA LEU A 92 -12.42 4.57 -3.62
C LEU A 92 -13.45 5.56 -4.19
N THR A 93 -13.90 5.39 -5.43
CA THR A 93 -14.93 6.25 -6.05
C THR A 93 -16.37 5.79 -5.76
N LYS A 94 -16.54 4.61 -5.18
CA LYS A 94 -17.85 3.96 -4.94
C LYS A 94 -18.05 3.57 -3.48
N LEU A 95 -17.49 4.34 -2.54
CA LEU A 95 -17.64 4.08 -1.11
C LEU A 95 -19.07 4.42 -0.65
N GLU A 96 -19.71 3.46 0.01
CA GLU A 96 -21.02 3.64 0.66
C GLU A 96 -20.86 3.61 2.19
N ASP A 97 -20.25 2.53 2.71
CA ASP A 97 -20.00 2.32 4.13
C ASP A 97 -18.50 2.36 4.46
N VAL A 98 -18.15 3.02 5.56
CA VAL A 98 -16.77 3.12 6.07
C VAL A 98 -16.74 2.85 7.57
N PHE A 99 -15.82 1.99 7.99
CA PHE A 99 -15.57 1.70 9.40
C PHE A 99 -14.29 2.40 9.87
N VAL A 100 -14.39 3.12 11.00
CA VAL A 100 -13.22 3.68 11.68
C VAL A 100 -12.74 2.69 12.73
N VAL A 101 -11.57 2.09 12.49
CA VAL A 101 -10.96 1.18 13.47
C VAL A 101 -10.15 2.01 14.46
N VAL A 102 -10.68 2.17 15.67
CA VAL A 102 -9.94 2.74 16.79
C VAL A 102 -9.12 1.62 17.46
N GLY A 103 -7.80 1.78 17.50
CA GLY A 103 -6.89 0.80 18.11
C GLY A 103 -7.24 0.50 19.57
N ARG A 104 -6.73 -0.61 20.11
CA ARG A 104 -6.81 -0.85 21.56
C ARG A 104 -5.86 0.12 22.27
N LYS A 105 -6.41 0.80 23.28
CA LYS A 105 -5.69 1.75 24.14
C LYS A 105 -4.60 1.04 24.95
#